data_AF-A0A835U5S2-F1
#
_entry.id   AF-A0A835U5S2-F1
#
_cell.length_a   1.000
_cell.length_b   1.000
_cell.length_c   1.000
_cell.angle_alpha   90.00
_cell.angle_beta   90.00
_cell.angle_gamma   90.00
#
_symmetry.space_group_name_H-M   'P 1'
#
loop_
_entity.id
_entity.type
_entity.pdbx_description
1 polymer ?
#
loop_
_entity_poly.entity_id
_entity_poly.type
_entity_poly.pdbx_seq_one_letter_code
_entity_poly.pdbx_strand_id
1 'polypeptide(L)'
;MLVEIIPLLKRSGLLRKMISECHDEIGNGCVLQLHDLPGGAKTFELVAKFCYDVKMELSPYNVVALRCAAEHLRMTEDCFEGNLISLAENFLNEIYGNWKDTMKVLKPVKSSYPC
;
A
#
# COMPACT_ATOMS: atom_id res chain seq x y z
N MET A 1 18.50 -6.21 -14.82
CA MET A 1 17.53 -7.00 -14.02
C MET A 1 16.22 -6.24 -14.10
N LEU A 2 15.33 -6.64 -15.00
CA LEU A 2 14.01 -6.01 -15.14
C LEU A 2 13.17 -6.50 -13.95
N VAL A 3 12.87 -5.61 -12.99
CA VAL A 3 11.86 -5.92 -11.99
C VAL A 3 10.53 -5.92 -12.74
N GLU A 4 9.89 -7.08 -12.90
CA GLU A 4 8.60 -7.15 -13.58
C GLU A 4 7.58 -6.32 -12.79
N ILE A 5 7.09 -5.20 -13.32
CA ILE A 5 6.07 -4.35 -12.66
C ILE A 5 4.71 -5.08 -12.51
N ILE A 6 4.56 -6.24 -13.14
CA ILE A 6 3.34 -7.05 -13.20
C ILE A 6 2.73 -7.32 -11.80
N PRO A 7 3.47 -7.72 -10.76
CA PRO A 7 2.90 -8.00 -9.45
C PRO A 7 2.28 -6.76 -8.79
N LEU A 8 2.87 -5.58 -8.99
CA LEU A 8 2.29 -4.30 -8.54
C LEU A 8 0.96 -4.01 -9.26
N LEU A 9 0.89 -4.23 -10.58
CA LEU A 9 -0.31 -3.96 -11.38
C LEU A 9 -1.46 -4.92 -11.10
N LYS A 10 -1.13 -6.17 -10.74
CA LYS A 10 -2.13 -7.15 -10.31
C LYS A 10 -2.84 -6.71 -9.04
N ARG A 11 -2.13 -6.05 -8.12
CA ARG A 11 -2.67 -5.71 -6.79
C ARG A 11 -3.11 -4.25 -6.62
N SER A 12 -2.71 -3.34 -7.50
CA SER A 12 -3.08 -1.91 -7.43
C SER A 12 -3.96 -1.47 -8.60
N GLY A 13 -5.18 -1.03 -8.28
CA GLY A 13 -6.07 -0.41 -9.26
C GLY A 13 -5.58 0.94 -9.76
N LEU A 14 -4.90 1.73 -8.91
CA LEU A 14 -4.34 3.02 -9.33
C LEU A 14 -3.21 2.84 -10.35
N LEU A 15 -2.23 1.98 -10.08
CA LEU A 15 -1.10 1.76 -10.98
C LEU A 15 -1.55 1.19 -12.33
N ARG A 16 -2.54 0.29 -12.30
CA ARG A 16 -3.14 -0.24 -13.53
C ARG A 16 -3.76 0.86 -14.38
N LYS A 17 -4.50 1.79 -13.75
CA LYS A 17 -5.08 2.94 -14.42
C LYS A 17 -4.00 3.84 -15.02
N MET A 18 -2.99 4.22 -14.24
CA MET A 18 -1.92 5.11 -14.70
C MET A 18 -1.13 4.51 -15.88
N ILE A 19 -0.87 3.20 -15.87
CA ILE A 19 -0.21 2.53 -17.02
C ILE A 19 -1.10 2.52 -18.26
N SER A 20 -2.40 2.29 -18.10
CA SER A 20 -3.33 2.34 -19.24
C SER A 20 -3.32 3.72 -19.89
N GLU A 21 -3.35 4.79 -19.10
CA GLU A 21 -3.32 6.18 -19.59
C GLU A 21 -1.97 6.54 -20.22
N CYS A 22 -0.88 5.94 -19.71
CA CYS A 22 0.47 6.14 -20.23
C CYS A 22 0.74 5.43 -21.56
N HIS A 23 0.08 4.29 -21.82
CA HIS A 23 0.27 3.55 -23.06
C HIS A 23 -0.34 4.26 -24.28
N ASP A 24 -1.30 5.15 -24.05
CA ASP A 24 -1.91 5.99 -25.08
C ASP A 24 -0.95 7.12 -25.55
N GLU A 25 0.14 7.38 -24.81
CA GLU A 25 1.18 8.35 -25.14
C GLU A 25 2.40 7.66 -25.77
N ILE A 26 2.57 7.87 -27.08
CA ILE A 26 3.49 7.19 -28.01
C ILE A 26 4.95 7.07 -27.50
N GLY A 27 5.44 5.83 -27.39
CA GLY A 27 6.77 5.44 -27.86
C GLY A 27 8.01 5.70 -26.99
N ASN A 28 7.85 6.19 -25.76
CA ASN A 28 8.95 6.25 -24.79
C ASN A 28 8.52 5.55 -23.49
N GLY A 29 9.45 4.89 -22.80
CA GLY A 29 9.15 4.10 -21.60
C GLY A 29 8.27 4.85 -20.59
N CYS A 30 7.29 4.15 -20.00
CA CYS A 30 6.34 4.75 -19.08
C CYS A 30 6.99 5.03 -17.71
N VAL A 31 7.09 6.30 -17.32
CA VAL A 31 7.55 6.71 -15.99
C VAL A 31 6.35 7.14 -15.16
N LEU A 32 6.01 6.35 -14.16
CA LEU A 32 4.92 6.66 -13.22
C LEU A 32 5.46 7.47 -12.04
N GLN A 33 4.87 8.63 -11.80
CA GLN A 33 5.17 9.43 -10.61
C GLN A 33 4.07 9.24 -9.57
N LEU A 34 4.43 8.60 -8.46
CA LEU A 34 3.58 8.49 -7.27
C LEU A 34 3.92 9.65 -6.33
N HIS A 35 3.10 10.69 -6.35
CA HIS A 35 3.21 11.78 -5.40
C HIS A 35 2.44 11.46 -4.11
N ASP A 36 2.93 11.99 -2.99
CA ASP A 36 2.20 12.04 -1.72
C ASP A 36 1.71 10.69 -1.16
N LEU A 37 2.46 9.60 -1.41
CA LEU A 37 2.12 8.31 -0.83
C LEU A 37 2.16 8.38 0.71
N PRO A 38 1.09 7.97 1.42
CA PRO A 38 1.07 7.92 2.87
C PRO A 38 2.24 7.11 3.47
N GLY A 39 3.00 7.73 4.36
CA GLY A 39 4.20 7.14 4.97
C GLY A 39 5.44 7.05 4.04
N GLY A 40 5.33 7.54 2.80
CA GLY A 40 6.44 7.76 1.89
C GLY A 40 7.14 6.47 1.41
N ALA A 41 8.39 6.62 0.97
CA ALA A 41 9.16 5.55 0.33
C ALA A 41 9.31 4.29 1.21
N LYS A 42 9.40 4.45 2.54
CA LYS A 42 9.50 3.32 3.47
C LYS A 42 8.23 2.47 3.48
N THR A 43 7.06 3.09 3.41
CA THR A 43 5.80 2.36 3.27
C THR A 43 5.69 1.73 1.89
N PHE A 44 6.11 2.43 0.84
CA PHE A 44 6.12 1.86 -0.51
C PHE A 44 6.98 0.59 -0.61
N GLU A 45 8.13 0.55 0.06
CA GLU A 45 8.98 -0.66 0.10
C GLU A 45 8.21 -1.87 0.66
N LEU A 46 7.41 -1.67 1.71
CA LEU A 46 6.58 -2.72 2.30
C LEU A 46 5.43 -3.12 1.35
N VAL A 47 4.77 -2.15 0.71
CA VAL A 47 3.76 -2.42 -0.33
C VAL A 47 4.36 -3.25 -1.46
N ALA A 48 5.56 -2.88 -1.93
CA ALA A 48 6.27 -3.63 -2.95
C ALA A 48 6.56 -5.05 -2.46
N LYS A 49 7.12 -5.23 -1.26
CA LYS A 49 7.34 -6.57 -0.68
C LYS A 49 6.07 -7.41 -0.70
N PHE A 50 4.94 -6.86 -0.26
CA PHE A 50 3.65 -7.52 -0.34
C PHE A 50 3.30 -7.95 -1.77
N CYS A 51 3.39 -7.04 -2.75
CA CYS A 51 3.05 -7.33 -4.13
C CYS A 51 3.92 -8.42 -4.78
N TYR A 52 5.20 -8.51 -4.39
CA TYR A 52 6.13 -9.54 -4.87
C TYR A 52 6.14 -10.81 -4.01
N ASP A 53 5.17 -10.98 -3.11
CA ASP A 53 5.11 -12.13 -2.18
C ASP A 53 6.38 -12.30 -1.32
N VAL A 54 7.07 -11.19 -1.08
CA VAL A 54 8.20 -11.13 -0.16
C VAL A 54 7.67 -10.95 1.26
N LYS A 55 8.17 -11.77 2.19
CA LYS A 55 7.79 -11.70 3.59
C LYS A 55 7.95 -10.28 4.13
N MET A 56 6.86 -9.75 4.69
CA MET A 56 6.84 -8.51 5.46
C MET A 56 6.10 -8.72 6.77
N GLU A 57 6.41 -7.91 7.76
CA GLU A 57 5.78 -7.98 9.08
C GLU A 57 4.90 -6.75 9.30
N LEU A 58 3.62 -7.00 9.59
CA LEU A 58 2.73 -5.99 10.11
C LEU A 58 3.03 -5.75 11.58
N SER A 59 2.96 -4.49 11.98
CA SER A 59 3.16 -4.08 13.36
C SER A 59 2.28 -2.87 13.68
N PRO A 60 1.98 -2.61 14.96
CA PRO A 60 1.28 -1.40 15.38
C PRO A 60 1.93 -0.10 14.89
N TYR A 61 3.23 -0.13 14.55
CA TYR A 61 3.99 1.02 14.11
C TYR A 61 3.89 1.31 12.61
N ASN A 62 3.50 0.32 11.79
CA ASN A 62 3.45 0.46 10.33
C ASN A 62 2.05 0.26 9.74
N VAL A 63 1.15 -0.44 10.45
CA VAL A 63 -0.14 -0.87 9.87
C VAL A 63 -1.02 0.31 9.45
N VAL A 64 -1.02 1.42 10.20
CA VAL A 64 -1.81 2.61 9.84
C VAL A 64 -1.31 3.21 8.52
N ALA A 65 0.01 3.38 8.38
CA ALA A 65 0.60 3.91 7.16
C ALA A 65 0.36 2.97 5.96
N LEU A 66 0.47 1.65 6.18
CA LEU A 66 0.20 0.64 5.16
C LEU A 66 -1.26 0.64 4.71
N ARG A 67 -2.22 0.72 5.65
CA ARG A 67 -3.65 0.81 5.33
C ARG A 67 -3.92 2.03 4.45
N CYS A 68 -3.38 3.19 4.81
CA CYS A 68 -3.61 4.41 4.02
C CYS A 68 -2.90 4.40 2.66
N ALA A 69 -1.68 3.84 2.58
CA ALA A 69 -1.00 3.65 1.31
C ALA A 69 -1.75 2.66 0.41
N ALA A 70 -2.29 1.58 0.96
CA ALA A 70 -3.09 0.60 0.24
C ALA A 70 -4.39 1.20 -0.29
N GLU A 71 -5.05 2.06 0.49
CA GLU A 71 -6.22 2.84 0.06
C GLU A 71 -5.86 3.80 -1.08
N HIS A 72 -4.78 4.57 -0.93
CA HIS A 72 -4.27 5.47 -1.98
C HIS A 72 -3.98 4.71 -3.29
N LEU A 73 -3.33 3.55 -3.20
CA LEU A 73 -3.01 2.70 -4.34
C LEU A 73 -4.19 1.85 -4.83
N ARG A 74 -5.37 1.96 -4.20
CA ARG A 74 -6.58 1.20 -4.50
C ARG A 74 -6.32 -0.30 -4.54
N MET A 75 -5.70 -0.82 -3.48
CA MET A 75 -5.37 -2.24 -3.33
C MET A 75 -6.53 -3.00 -2.66
N THR A 76 -7.66 -3.08 -3.38
CA THR A 76 -8.92 -3.68 -2.92
C THR A 76 -8.99 -5.19 -3.22
N GLU A 77 -9.98 -5.87 -2.62
CA GLU A 77 -10.30 -7.27 -2.92
C GLU A 77 -10.67 -7.51 -4.40
N ASP A 78 -11.23 -6.50 -5.08
CA ASP A 78 -11.54 -6.59 -6.51
C ASP A 78 -10.28 -6.77 -7.38
N CYS A 79 -9.11 -6.36 -6.87
CA CYS A 79 -7.84 -6.54 -7.56
C CYS A 79 -7.22 -7.91 -7.28
N PHE A 80 -7.28 -8.36 -6.03
CA PHE A 80 -6.65 -9.59 -5.56
C PHE A 80 -7.29 -10.03 -4.23
N GLU A 81 -7.56 -11.32 -4.06
CA GLU A 81 -8.12 -11.84 -2.81
C GLU A 81 -7.10 -11.72 -1.66
N GLY A 82 -7.52 -11.19 -0.51
CA GLY A 82 -6.65 -10.93 0.63
C GLY A 82 -5.66 -9.80 0.36
N ASN A 83 -6.11 -8.74 -0.32
CA ASN A 83 -5.25 -7.62 -0.67
C ASN A 83 -4.86 -6.78 0.57
N LEU A 84 -3.96 -5.83 0.37
CA LEU A 84 -3.31 -5.13 1.46
C LEU A 84 -4.27 -4.31 2.35
N ILE A 85 -5.38 -3.81 1.79
CA ILE A 85 -6.43 -3.14 2.60
C ILE A 85 -6.99 -4.11 3.63
N SER A 86 -7.55 -5.25 3.17
CA SER A 86 -8.16 -6.25 4.05
C SER A 86 -7.16 -6.84 5.04
N LEU A 87 -5.93 -7.10 4.58
CA LEU A 87 -4.86 -7.59 5.44
C LEU A 87 -4.54 -6.61 6.57
N ALA A 88 -4.44 -5.31 6.27
CA ALA A 88 -4.18 -4.28 7.27
C ALA A 88 -5.36 -4.06 8.22
N GLU A 89 -6.60 -4.11 7.71
CA GLU A 89 -7.82 -3.99 8.51
C GLU A 89 -8.00 -5.17 9.47
N ASN A 90 -7.73 -6.39 9.03
CA ASN A 90 -7.75 -7.58 9.89
C ASN A 90 -6.76 -7.44 11.06
N PHE A 91 -5.54 -7.01 10.78
CA PHE A 91 -4.52 -6.79 11.82
C PHE A 91 -4.91 -5.65 12.78
N LEU A 92 -5.52 -4.57 12.27
CA LEU A 92 -6.04 -3.50 13.11
C LEU A 92 -7.16 -4.00 14.03
N ASN A 93 -8.09 -4.81 13.52
CA ASN A 93 -9.17 -5.40 14.31
C ASN A 93 -8.63 -6.29 15.45
N GLU A 94 -7.58 -7.07 15.18
CA GLU A 94 -6.88 -7.86 16.20
C GLU A 94 -6.25 -6.98 17.29
N ILE A 95 -5.62 -5.86 16.90
CA ILE A 95 -5.06 -4.89 17.86
C ILE A 95 -6.15 -4.23 18.71
N TYR A 96 -7.25 -3.79 18.09
CA TYR A 96 -8.32 -3.12 18.82
C TYR A 96 -8.99 -4.02 19.85
N GLY A 97 -9.04 -5.34 19.59
CA GLY A 97 -9.48 -6.34 20.56
C GLY A 97 -8.54 -6.47 21.78
N ASN A 98 -7.31 -5.97 21.70
CA ASN A 98 -6.30 -6.01 22.75
C ASN A 98 -5.90 -4.58 23.18
N TRP A 99 -6.65 -4.00 24.12
CA TRP A 99 -6.59 -2.59 24.52
C TRP A 99 -5.18 -2.01 24.81
N LYS A 100 -4.20 -2.85 25.18
CA LYS A 100 -2.80 -2.46 25.42
C LYS A 100 -2.06 -2.07 24.15
N ASP A 101 -2.42 -2.65 23.00
CA ASP A 101 -1.79 -2.35 21.71
C ASP A 101 -2.48 -1.17 21.00
N THR A 102 -3.77 -0.89 21.30
CA THR A 102 -4.47 0.34 20.89
C THR A 102 -3.72 1.61 21.30
N MET A 103 -3.12 1.62 22.50
CA MET A 103 -2.30 2.75 22.98
C MET A 103 -0.99 2.95 22.20
N LYS A 104 -0.45 1.91 21.55
CA LYS A 104 0.74 2.03 20.69
C LYS A 104 0.39 2.57 19.30
N VAL A 105 -0.77 2.18 18.77
CA VAL A 105 -1.31 2.67 17.49
C VAL A 105 -1.65 4.16 17.57
N LEU A 106 -2.13 4.63 18.73
CA LEU A 106 -2.57 6.02 18.95
C LEU A 106 -1.47 7.03 19.29
N LYS A 107 -0.17 6.68 19.22
CA LYS A 107 0.86 7.73 19.30
C LYS A 107 0.64 8.72 18.16
N PRO A 108 0.71 10.03 18.41
CA PRO A 108 0.42 11.02 17.38
C PRO A 108 1.42 10.85 16.25
N VAL A 109 0.95 10.22 15.17
CA VAL A 109 1.53 10.41 13.86
C VAL A 109 1.47 11.91 13.66
N LYS A 110 2.63 12.57 13.51
CA LYS A 110 2.67 13.94 13.00
C LYS A 110 2.15 13.87 11.56
N SER A 111 0.84 13.87 11.45
CA SER A 111 0.08 13.89 10.23
C SER A 111 0.35 15.24 9.56
N SER A 112 1.10 15.20 8.47
CA SER A 112 0.96 16.23 7.44
C SER A 112 -0.27 15.96 6.57
N TYR A 113 -0.87 14.76 6.65
CA TYR A 113 -2.01 14.37 5.84
C TYR A 113 -2.88 13.36 6.61
N PRO A 114 -4.17 13.65 6.85
CA PRO A 114 -5.12 12.65 7.25
C PRO A 114 -5.36 11.70 6.08
N CYS A 115 -5.46 10.41 6.39
CA CYS A 115 -6.52 9.61 5.81
C CYS A 115 -7.82 10.15 6.45
#